data_AF-A0A535XYR3-F1
#
_entry.id   AF-A0A535XYR3-F1
#
_cell.length_a   1.000
_cell.length_b   1.000
_cell.length_c   1.000
_cell.angle_alpha   90.00
_cell.angle_beta   90.00
_cell.angle_gamma   90.00
#
_symmetry.space_group_name_H-M   'P 1'
#
loop_
_entity.id
_entity.type
_entity.pdbx_description
1 polymer ?
#
loop_
_entity_poly.entity_id
_entity_poly.type
_entity_poly.pdbx_seq_one_letter_code
_entity_poly.pdbx_strand_id
1 'polypeptide(L)'
;MASIPTLLPGKWAGSALKFGLVGLSGLLVNQFAFTFFIHIGVFYLIAAIAATQVSSTWNFVGSEYWVFSGRLTRGSRFGRYAAFLALNNASLLLRVPMLWLLADVVGVHPLVANPITLVVLWAVRFMFADGWIWQATAPVLNPNGPADGDEGGNRHPRLVAVGPGAAMYEYDVAGVLRVQSQVNLPELSYFLTDRASPPDIRINVMRVGGLPSRRTRFVTAGTTVGYYEHLGLAGANFRITMGEPVVVEVAPLLARSPHVLYTNVIEALLRFLLVSRGYVLLHSACIAMNGRATLLSAQTDTGKTSTVIELVRDHGFEFLSDDMTILAPDGRAICYPKPMTLSFHTMRSIRGDELRRREKAALAVQSRLHSKSGRTVGRFLGSMNIPIMSVNSVVQILVPPPKYRIDALMPAAIAREARITHAVLMERGEPVRERVSLEDGVQELIANTDDAYGFPPFATFAPHIRIGTDDYAALRVKEEALIRRALAQVALFRIRVTGHEWAQILPAMLDVS
;
A
#
# COMPACT_ATOMS: atom_id res chain seq x y z
N MET A 1 6.74 6.77 28.96
CA MET A 1 5.35 6.75 28.48
C MET A 1 5.15 7.88 27.48
N ALA A 2 5.53 7.68 26.22
CA ALA A 2 5.24 8.61 25.14
C ALA A 2 3.88 8.24 24.56
N SER A 3 2.91 9.14 24.67
CA SER A 3 1.60 8.98 24.04
C SER A 3 1.78 8.95 22.52
N ILE A 4 1.56 7.78 21.91
CA ILE A 4 1.31 7.63 20.48
C ILE A 4 0.25 8.68 20.11
N PRO A 5 0.41 9.43 18.99
CA PRO A 5 -0.63 10.35 18.54
C PRO A 5 -1.86 9.51 18.21
N THR A 6 -2.74 9.43 19.19
CA THR A 6 -4.11 9.01 19.00
C THR A 6 -4.65 9.94 17.92
N LEU A 7 -4.95 9.39 16.74
CA LEU A 7 -6.03 9.91 15.92
C LEU A 7 -7.27 9.81 16.80
N LEU A 8 -7.45 10.81 17.67
CA LEU A 8 -8.48 10.85 18.70
C LEU A 8 -9.83 10.60 18.00
N PRO A 9 -10.49 9.45 18.23
CA PRO A 9 -11.76 9.13 17.57
C PRO A 9 -12.85 10.18 17.85
N GLY A 10 -12.69 10.98 18.92
CA GLY A 10 -13.56 12.12 19.22
C GLY A 10 -13.45 13.29 18.23
N LYS A 11 -12.27 13.57 17.66
CA LYS A 11 -12.09 14.68 16.71
C LYS A 11 -12.68 14.36 15.32
N TRP A 12 -12.59 13.09 14.92
CA TRP A 12 -13.16 12.61 13.65
C TRP A 12 -14.69 12.61 13.68
N ALA A 13 -15.28 12.05 14.74
CA ALA A 13 -16.73 12.07 14.93
C ALA A 13 -17.29 13.50 15.06
N GLY A 14 -16.58 14.38 15.76
CA GLY A 14 -16.93 15.80 15.84
C GLY A 14 -16.88 16.53 14.50
N SER A 15 -15.85 16.25 13.67
CA SER A 15 -15.74 16.81 12.33
C SER A 15 -16.83 16.27 11.41
N ALA A 16 -17.15 14.97 11.49
CA ALA A 16 -18.24 14.35 10.74
C ALA A 16 -19.60 14.98 11.08
N LEU A 17 -19.89 15.17 12.38
CA LEU A 17 -21.14 15.81 12.80
C LEU A 17 -21.26 17.25 12.28
N LYS A 18 -20.20 18.05 12.43
CA LYS A 18 -20.16 19.42 11.88
C LYS A 18 -20.34 19.44 10.37
N PHE A 19 -19.71 18.52 9.65
CA PHE A 19 -19.85 18.36 8.21
C PHE A 19 -21.29 18.02 7.79
N GLY A 20 -21.95 17.15 8.56
CA GLY A 20 -23.37 16.83 8.40
C GLY A 20 -24.28 18.06 8.60
N LEU A 21 -24.04 18.83 9.66
CA LEU A 21 -24.79 20.06 9.96
C LEU A 21 -24.62 21.12 8.87
N VAL A 22 -23.39 21.30 8.37
CA VAL A 22 -23.12 22.18 7.22
C VAL A 22 -23.90 21.70 6.01
N GLY A 23 -23.86 20.41 5.70
CA GLY A 23 -24.64 19.83 4.59
C GLY A 23 -26.15 20.07 4.72
N LEU A 24 -26.72 19.91 5.92
CA LEU A 24 -28.13 20.20 6.19
C LEU A 24 -28.46 21.69 6.01
N SER A 25 -27.60 22.59 6.49
CA SER A 25 -27.76 24.03 6.24
C SER A 25 -27.68 24.37 4.75
N GLY A 26 -26.84 23.65 4.00
CA GLY A 26 -26.76 23.75 2.56
C GLY A 26 -28.05 23.42 1.83
N LEU A 27 -28.90 22.52 2.37
CA LEU A 27 -30.22 22.23 1.78
C LEU A 27 -31.15 23.43 1.88
N LEU A 28 -31.12 24.14 3.02
CA LEU A 28 -31.91 25.36 3.21
C LEU A 28 -31.42 26.47 2.27
N VAL A 29 -30.10 26.65 2.16
CA VAL A 29 -29.50 27.61 1.23
C VAL A 29 -29.83 27.26 -0.22
N ASN A 30 -29.84 25.97 -0.58
CA ASN A 30 -30.24 25.52 -1.91
C ASN A 30 -31.68 25.93 -2.21
N GLN A 31 -32.61 25.62 -1.30
CA GLN A 31 -34.02 25.94 -1.48
C GLN A 31 -34.24 27.45 -1.59
N PHE A 32 -33.56 28.26 -0.76
CA PHE A 32 -33.63 29.71 -0.84
C PHE A 32 -33.09 30.26 -2.17
N ALA A 33 -31.91 29.80 -2.59
CA ALA A 33 -31.31 30.22 -3.85
C ALA A 33 -32.18 29.83 -5.06
N PHE A 34 -32.76 28.63 -5.02
CA PHE A 34 -33.70 28.17 -6.04
C PHE A 34 -34.92 29.08 -6.11
N THR A 35 -35.58 29.34 -4.98
CA THR A 35 -36.73 30.25 -4.92
C THR A 35 -36.37 31.64 -5.43
N PHE A 36 -35.22 32.19 -5.05
CA PHE A 36 -34.73 33.49 -5.53
C PHE A 36 -34.57 33.50 -7.06
N PHE A 37 -33.92 32.49 -7.65
CA PHE A 37 -33.73 32.41 -9.10
C PHE A 37 -35.04 32.29 -9.87
N ILE A 38 -36.01 31.54 -9.34
CA ILE A 38 -37.36 31.48 -9.92
C ILE A 38 -38.04 32.86 -9.91
N HIS A 39 -37.95 33.60 -8.82
CA HIS A 39 -38.61 34.92 -8.69
C HIS A 39 -38.04 35.97 -9.65
N ILE A 40 -36.75 35.87 -10.01
CA ILE A 40 -36.13 36.77 -11.00
C ILE A 40 -36.29 36.25 -12.45
N GLY A 41 -37.10 35.22 -12.67
CA GLY A 41 -37.46 34.72 -14.00
C GLY A 41 -36.50 33.71 -14.62
N VAL A 42 -35.59 33.09 -13.85
CA VAL A 42 -34.70 32.04 -14.36
C VAL A 42 -35.48 30.75 -14.59
N PHE A 43 -35.27 30.09 -15.73
CA PHE A 43 -35.85 28.79 -16.04
C PHE A 43 -35.50 27.74 -14.98
N TYR A 44 -36.49 26.97 -14.50
CA TYR A 44 -36.38 26.17 -13.29
C TYR A 44 -35.25 25.12 -13.30
N LEU A 45 -34.91 24.54 -14.46
CA LEU A 45 -33.77 23.61 -14.53
C LEU A 45 -32.43 24.34 -14.33
N ILE A 46 -32.29 25.53 -14.92
CA ILE A 46 -31.09 26.37 -14.75
C ILE A 46 -31.03 26.88 -13.31
N ALA A 47 -32.17 27.29 -12.74
CA ALA A 47 -32.27 27.70 -11.35
C ALA A 47 -31.85 26.58 -10.38
N ALA A 48 -32.26 25.32 -10.63
CA ALA A 48 -31.88 24.17 -9.81
C ALA A 48 -30.38 23.86 -9.88
N ILE A 49 -29.78 23.94 -11.08
CA ILE A 49 -28.33 23.76 -11.27
C ILE A 49 -27.57 24.88 -10.53
N ALA A 50 -27.98 26.14 -10.71
CA ALA A 50 -27.36 27.30 -10.08
C ALA A 50 -27.47 27.24 -8.55
N ALA A 51 -28.64 26.91 -8.02
CA ALA A 51 -28.87 26.73 -6.59
C ALA A 51 -27.98 25.62 -6.00
N THR A 52 -27.70 24.56 -6.77
CA THR A 52 -26.78 23.48 -6.37
C THR A 52 -25.34 23.99 -6.25
N GLN A 53 -24.91 24.90 -7.13
CA GLN A 53 -23.59 25.51 -7.02
C GLN A 53 -23.50 26.48 -5.84
N VAL A 54 -24.54 27.27 -5.58
CA VAL A 54 -24.62 28.18 -4.42
C VAL A 54 -24.54 27.39 -3.11
N SER A 55 -25.34 26.33 -2.99
CA SER A 55 -25.30 25.42 -1.82
C SER A 55 -23.95 24.72 -1.66
N SER A 56 -23.35 24.27 -2.77
CA SER A 56 -22.01 23.64 -2.73
C SER A 56 -20.94 24.63 -2.26
N THR A 57 -21.06 25.89 -2.66
CA THR A 57 -20.18 26.98 -2.21
C THR A 57 -20.37 27.25 -0.72
N TRP A 58 -21.61 27.32 -0.26
CA TRP A 58 -21.93 27.44 1.16
C TRP A 58 -21.33 26.30 1.99
N ASN A 59 -21.48 25.06 1.51
CA ASN A 59 -20.93 23.88 2.16
C ASN A 59 -19.40 23.90 2.20
N PHE A 60 -18.75 24.42 1.16
CA PHE A 60 -17.31 24.63 1.15
C PHE A 60 -16.87 25.65 2.20
N VAL A 61 -17.53 26.82 2.25
CA VAL A 61 -17.22 27.88 3.20
C VAL A 61 -17.39 27.38 4.64
N GLY A 62 -18.50 26.70 4.95
CA GLY A 62 -18.72 26.09 6.26
C GLY A 62 -17.67 25.01 6.58
N SER A 63 -17.25 24.23 5.59
CA SER A 63 -16.19 23.22 5.77
C SER A 63 -14.83 23.85 6.06
N GLU A 64 -14.43 24.86 5.28
CA GLU A 64 -13.15 25.55 5.37
C GLU A 64 -13.01 26.34 6.69
N TYR A 65 -14.06 27.06 7.10
CA TYR A 65 -13.97 27.99 8.24
C TYR A 65 -14.51 27.45 9.56
N TRP A 66 -15.22 26.31 9.57
CA TRP A 66 -15.81 25.78 10.82
C TRP A 66 -15.58 24.29 11.04
N VAL A 67 -15.79 23.44 10.03
CA VAL A 67 -15.59 21.99 10.18
C VAL A 67 -14.11 21.68 10.38
N PHE A 68 -13.26 22.26 9.54
CA PHE A 68 -11.83 21.99 9.47
C PHE A 68 -10.96 23.16 9.96
N SER A 69 -11.56 24.15 10.65
CA SER A 69 -10.84 25.29 11.23
C SER A 69 -9.79 24.82 12.23
N GLY A 70 -8.52 25.20 12.00
CA GLY A 70 -7.39 24.83 12.87
C GLY A 70 -6.52 23.68 12.35
N ARG A 71 -6.74 23.19 11.12
CA ARG A 71 -5.83 22.25 10.45
C ARG A 71 -4.83 22.99 9.56
N LEU A 72 -3.58 22.53 9.54
CA LEU A 72 -2.59 22.95 8.54
C LEU A 72 -2.90 22.25 7.21
N THR A 73 -3.62 22.94 6.32
CA THR A 73 -4.07 22.43 5.02
C THR A 73 -3.03 22.66 3.91
N ARG A 74 -2.78 21.66 3.06
CA ARG A 74 -1.96 21.81 1.83
C ARG A 74 -2.79 22.39 0.67
N GLY A 75 -2.14 23.16 -0.21
CA GLY A 75 -2.74 23.70 -1.44
C GLY A 75 -3.42 25.07 -1.29
N SER A 76 -3.72 25.72 -2.42
CA SER A 76 -4.44 27.00 -2.44
C SER A 76 -5.92 26.81 -2.11
N ARG A 77 -6.57 27.83 -1.54
CA ARG A 77 -8.01 27.83 -1.25
C ARG A 77 -8.84 27.52 -2.49
N PHE A 78 -8.43 28.06 -3.65
CA PHE A 78 -9.08 27.80 -4.93
C PHE A 78 -8.96 26.34 -5.37
N GLY A 79 -7.79 25.71 -5.17
CA GLY A 79 -7.59 24.30 -5.47
C GLY A 79 -8.49 23.38 -4.62
N ARG A 80 -8.68 23.70 -3.34
CA ARG A 80 -9.61 22.97 -2.46
C ARG A 80 -11.06 23.17 -2.86
N TYR A 81 -11.44 24.39 -3.23
CA TYR A 81 -12.79 24.70 -3.71
C TYR A 81 -13.14 23.92 -4.98
N ALA A 82 -12.23 23.93 -5.97
CA ALA A 82 -12.40 23.17 -7.20
C ALA A 82 -12.52 21.66 -6.96
N ALA A 83 -11.68 21.11 -6.07
CA ALA A 83 -11.75 19.71 -5.68
C ALA A 83 -13.07 19.36 -4.98
N PHE A 84 -13.56 20.25 -4.10
CA PHE A 84 -14.82 20.07 -3.39
C PHE A 84 -16.04 20.12 -4.34
N LEU A 85 -16.05 21.06 -5.29
CA LEU A 85 -17.07 21.10 -6.34
C LEU A 85 -17.05 19.86 -7.22
N ALA A 86 -15.87 19.40 -7.63
CA ALA A 86 -15.73 18.18 -8.43
C ALA A 86 -16.27 16.97 -7.67
N LEU A 87 -15.95 16.83 -6.39
CA LEU A 87 -16.45 15.77 -5.51
C LEU A 87 -17.98 15.80 -5.39
N ASN A 88 -18.57 16.98 -5.17
CA ASN A 88 -20.02 17.11 -5.07
C ASN A 88 -20.73 16.73 -6.38
N ASN A 89 -20.24 17.19 -7.53
CA ASN A 89 -20.84 16.84 -8.81
C ASN A 89 -20.65 15.34 -9.14
N ALA A 90 -19.47 14.78 -8.92
CA ALA A 90 -19.20 13.35 -9.14
C ALA A 90 -20.10 12.45 -8.28
N SER A 91 -20.31 12.82 -7.03
CA SER A 91 -21.19 12.07 -6.12
C SER A 91 -22.67 12.10 -6.54
N LEU A 92 -23.13 13.15 -7.22
CA LEU A 92 -24.48 13.19 -7.80
C LEU A 92 -24.62 12.17 -8.93
N LEU A 93 -23.60 12.06 -9.79
CA LEU A 93 -23.57 11.06 -10.87
C LEU A 93 -23.51 9.63 -10.32
N LEU A 94 -22.73 9.40 -9.26
CA LEU A 94 -22.60 8.09 -8.61
C LEU A 94 -23.89 7.63 -7.91
N ARG A 95 -24.78 8.56 -7.57
CA ARG A 95 -26.02 8.27 -6.84
C ARG A 95 -26.92 7.31 -7.60
N VAL A 96 -27.13 7.54 -8.89
CA VAL A 96 -28.09 6.77 -9.69
C VAL A 96 -27.64 5.30 -9.84
N PRO A 97 -26.39 5.01 -10.26
CA PRO A 97 -25.90 3.63 -10.30
C PRO A 97 -25.90 2.93 -8.94
N MET A 98 -25.57 3.65 -7.87
CA MET A 98 -25.52 3.05 -6.53
C MET A 98 -26.91 2.71 -5.99
N LEU A 99 -27.91 3.57 -6.25
CA LEU A 99 -29.29 3.29 -5.91
C LEU A 99 -29.82 2.08 -6.69
N TRP A 100 -29.55 2.02 -8.00
CA TRP A 100 -29.89 0.87 -8.85
C TRP A 100 -29.27 -0.42 -8.33
N LEU A 101 -27.98 -0.40 -7.97
CA LEU A 101 -27.30 -1.57 -7.41
C LEU A 101 -27.98 -2.05 -6.11
N LEU A 102 -28.29 -1.14 -5.19
CA LEU A 102 -28.94 -1.51 -3.94
C LEU A 102 -30.37 -2.02 -4.14
N ALA A 103 -31.12 -1.38 -5.05
CA ALA A 103 -32.52 -1.70 -5.28
C ALA A 103 -32.70 -3.01 -6.06
N ASP A 104 -32.02 -3.13 -7.19
CA ASP A 104 -32.30 -4.17 -8.19
C ASP A 104 -31.32 -5.34 -8.12
N VAL A 105 -30.08 -5.12 -7.68
CA VAL A 105 -29.07 -6.19 -7.58
C VAL A 105 -29.03 -6.80 -6.18
N VAL A 106 -29.04 -5.96 -5.14
CA VAL A 106 -29.04 -6.42 -3.74
C VAL A 106 -30.46 -6.74 -3.26
N GLY A 107 -31.49 -6.23 -3.93
CA GLY A 107 -32.89 -6.48 -3.58
C GLY A 107 -33.39 -5.65 -2.38
N VAL A 108 -32.71 -4.55 -2.03
CA VAL A 108 -33.16 -3.65 -0.96
C VAL A 108 -34.32 -2.82 -1.46
N HIS A 109 -35.41 -2.77 -0.70
CA HIS A 109 -36.56 -1.97 -1.08
C HIS A 109 -36.17 -0.50 -1.41
N PRO A 110 -36.60 0.10 -2.54
CA PRO A 110 -36.12 1.43 -2.98
C PRO A 110 -36.27 2.56 -1.95
N LEU A 111 -37.33 2.53 -1.15
CA LEU A 111 -37.56 3.50 -0.06
C LEU A 111 -36.50 3.42 1.05
N VAL A 112 -35.88 2.25 1.23
CA VAL A 112 -34.78 2.02 2.18
C VAL A 112 -33.42 2.22 1.48
N ALA A 113 -33.30 1.82 0.22
CA ALA A 113 -32.09 1.98 -0.58
C ALA A 113 -31.72 3.46 -0.80
N ASN A 114 -32.70 4.35 -1.02
CA ASN A 114 -32.46 5.78 -1.23
C ASN A 114 -31.81 6.49 -0.02
N PRO A 115 -32.34 6.42 1.22
CA PRO A 115 -31.68 7.04 2.37
C PRO A 115 -30.31 6.39 2.66
N ILE A 116 -30.15 5.07 2.47
CA ILE A 116 -28.85 4.41 2.58
C ILE A 116 -27.85 5.02 1.59
N THR A 117 -28.28 5.22 0.34
CA THR A 117 -27.45 5.82 -0.72
C THR A 117 -27.00 7.23 -0.33
N LEU A 118 -27.91 8.04 0.22
CA LEU A 118 -27.59 9.39 0.67
C LEU A 118 -26.57 9.39 1.82
N VAL A 119 -26.75 8.52 2.81
CA VAL A 119 -25.82 8.39 3.95
C VAL A 119 -24.44 7.91 3.50
N VAL A 120 -24.38 6.90 2.63
CA VAL A 120 -23.11 6.37 2.10
C VAL A 120 -22.39 7.44 1.28
N LEU A 121 -23.06 8.13 0.36
CA LEU A 121 -22.43 9.20 -0.42
C LEU A 121 -22.00 10.38 0.45
N TRP A 122 -22.77 10.72 1.48
CA TRP A 122 -22.36 11.72 2.46
C TRP A 122 -21.09 11.29 3.20
N ALA A 123 -21.00 10.04 3.64
CA ALA A 123 -19.82 9.51 4.32
C ALA A 123 -18.60 9.51 3.38
N VAL A 124 -18.77 9.10 2.13
CA VAL A 124 -17.72 9.18 1.09
C VAL A 124 -17.27 10.63 0.92
N ARG A 125 -18.19 11.60 0.76
CA ARG A 125 -17.84 13.03 0.65
C ARG A 125 -17.05 13.51 1.87
N PHE A 126 -17.48 13.14 3.07
CA PHE A 126 -16.78 13.51 4.30
C PHE A 126 -15.37 12.91 4.34
N MET A 127 -15.20 11.64 4.00
CA MET A 127 -13.89 10.98 3.99
C MET A 127 -12.93 11.63 2.98
N PHE A 128 -13.41 11.97 1.78
CA PHE A 128 -12.61 12.72 0.80
C PHE A 128 -12.29 14.15 1.27
N ALA A 129 -13.25 14.83 1.89
CA ALA A 129 -13.01 16.14 2.46
C ALA A 129 -11.95 16.08 3.57
N ASP A 130 -12.12 15.22 4.56
CA ASP A 130 -11.25 15.05 5.72
C ASP A 130 -9.84 14.56 5.34
N GLY A 131 -9.78 13.56 4.47
CA GLY A 131 -8.57 12.81 4.15
C GLY A 131 -7.83 13.27 2.89
N TRP A 132 -8.40 14.12 2.03
CA TRP A 132 -7.74 14.58 0.80
C TRP A 132 -7.75 16.11 0.65
N ILE A 133 -8.91 16.75 0.82
CA ILE A 133 -9.03 18.20 0.63
C ILE A 133 -8.46 18.97 1.85
N TRP A 134 -8.70 18.48 3.07
CA TRP A 134 -8.31 19.12 4.34
C TRP A 134 -7.43 18.21 5.21
N GLN A 135 -6.47 17.49 4.60
CA GLN A 135 -5.48 16.68 5.32
C GLN A 135 -4.79 17.50 6.42
N ALA A 136 -4.86 17.02 7.66
CA ALA A 136 -4.07 17.55 8.75
C ALA A 136 -2.62 17.08 8.60
N THR A 137 -1.69 18.00 8.38
CA THR A 137 -0.26 17.68 8.49
C THR A 137 0.03 17.32 9.95
N ALA A 138 0.64 16.15 10.21
CA ALA A 138 1.11 15.82 11.56
C ALA A 138 2.04 16.94 12.05
N PRO A 139 1.97 17.37 13.33
CA PRO A 139 2.92 18.33 13.85
C PRO A 139 4.32 17.75 13.70
N VAL A 140 5.19 18.47 12.99
CA VAL A 140 6.62 18.21 12.99
C VAL A 140 7.07 18.39 14.42
N LEU A 141 7.43 17.28 15.09
CA LEU A 141 8.11 17.34 16.38
C LEU A 141 9.44 18.08 16.17
N ASN A 142 9.70 18.99 17.12
CA ASN A 142 10.66 20.09 17.07
C ASN A 142 12.01 19.76 16.37
N PRO A 143 12.49 20.56 15.40
CA PRO A 143 13.77 20.34 14.71
C PRO A 143 15.02 20.61 15.55
N ASN A 144 14.87 21.13 16.78
CA ASN A 144 15.97 21.60 17.64
C ASN A 144 16.09 20.80 18.95
N GLY A 145 15.71 19.52 18.97
CA GLY A 145 16.13 18.64 20.07
C GLY A 145 17.66 18.46 20.04
N PRO A 146 18.34 18.43 21.20
CA PRO A 146 19.80 18.39 21.25
C PRO A 146 20.32 17.15 20.53
N ALA A 147 21.34 17.37 19.71
CA ALA A 147 22.06 16.34 18.99
C ALA A 147 23.02 15.64 19.96
N ASP A 148 22.61 14.51 20.53
CA ASP A 148 23.54 13.57 21.16
C ASP A 148 23.23 12.16 20.68
N GLY A 149 24.30 11.43 20.40
CA GLY A 149 24.31 10.20 19.62
C GLY A 149 23.51 9.05 20.23
N ASP A 150 22.73 8.40 19.39
CA ASP A 150 22.26 7.04 19.64
C ASP A 150 22.15 6.30 18.29
N GLU A 151 22.88 5.21 18.15
CA GLU A 151 22.99 4.39 16.93
C GLU A 151 21.76 3.50 16.66
N GLY A 152 20.68 3.66 17.43
CA GLY A 152 19.45 2.89 17.28
C GLY A 152 18.24 3.74 16.89
N GLY A 153 17.75 3.57 15.66
CA GLY A 153 16.32 3.65 15.37
C GLY A 153 15.61 5.01 15.51
N ASN A 154 15.77 5.91 14.54
CA ASN A 154 14.65 6.60 13.85
C ASN A 154 15.20 7.49 12.72
N ARG A 155 15.48 6.90 11.55
CA ARG A 155 15.84 7.69 10.37
C ARG A 155 14.57 8.32 9.80
N HIS A 156 14.26 9.55 10.21
CA HIS A 156 13.25 10.35 9.53
C HIS A 156 13.68 10.61 8.08
N PRO A 157 12.75 10.56 7.10
CA PRO A 157 13.09 10.83 5.72
C PRO A 157 13.61 12.25 5.53
N ARG A 158 14.93 12.40 5.39
CA ARG A 158 15.55 13.64 4.94
C ARG A 158 15.69 13.57 3.42
N LEU A 159 15.17 14.60 2.78
CA LEU A 159 15.33 14.80 1.36
C LEU A 159 16.77 15.25 1.10
N VAL A 160 17.49 14.56 0.22
CA VAL A 160 18.81 14.99 -0.21
C VAL A 160 18.61 15.95 -1.40
N ALA A 161 19.11 17.17 -1.27
CA ALA A 161 19.11 18.13 -2.37
C ALA A 161 20.21 17.74 -3.37
N VAL A 162 19.81 17.17 -4.52
CA VAL A 162 20.73 16.80 -5.59
C VAL A 162 20.60 17.82 -6.73
N GLY A 163 21.37 18.90 -6.66
CA GLY A 163 21.47 19.91 -7.72
C GLY A 163 20.18 20.71 -8.00
N PRO A 164 20.13 21.47 -9.11
CA PRO A 164 18.97 22.29 -9.45
C PRO A 164 17.83 21.41 -10.00
N GLY A 165 17.09 20.78 -9.10
CA GLY A 165 16.00 19.85 -9.40
C GLY A 165 15.39 19.31 -8.11
N ALA A 166 14.13 18.89 -8.16
CA ALA A 166 13.33 18.54 -6.99
C ALA A 166 14.02 17.59 -5.99
N ALA A 167 13.67 17.74 -4.72
CA ALA A 167 14.16 16.97 -3.60
C ALA A 167 13.93 15.45 -3.81
N MET A 168 14.99 14.63 -3.69
CA MET A 168 14.94 13.18 -3.94
C MET A 168 15.11 12.38 -2.62
N TYR A 169 14.50 11.21 -2.58
CA TYR A 169 14.78 10.16 -1.60
C TYR A 169 15.81 9.19 -2.18
N GLU A 170 16.81 8.83 -1.39
CA GLU A 170 17.86 7.87 -1.75
C GLU A 170 17.74 6.62 -0.88
N TYR A 171 17.74 5.44 -1.50
CA TYR A 171 17.65 4.15 -0.81
C TYR A 171 18.83 3.26 -1.19
N ASP A 172 19.50 2.71 -0.18
CA ASP A 172 20.54 1.69 -0.26
C ASP A 172 19.98 0.32 0.11
N VAL A 173 19.49 -0.41 -0.88
CA VAL A 173 18.89 -1.73 -0.66
C VAL A 173 20.02 -2.73 -0.45
N ALA A 174 20.31 -2.98 0.83
CA ALA A 174 21.27 -3.97 1.33
C ALA A 174 22.71 -3.80 0.82
N GLY A 175 23.12 -2.60 0.36
CA GLY A 175 24.43 -2.40 -0.29
C GLY A 175 24.49 -2.91 -1.73
N VAL A 176 23.40 -3.48 -2.26
CA VAL A 176 23.37 -4.15 -3.56
C VAL A 176 22.76 -3.29 -4.66
N LEU A 177 21.68 -2.57 -4.34
CA LEU A 177 20.97 -1.70 -5.29
C LEU A 177 20.71 -0.31 -4.71
N ARG A 178 20.75 0.68 -5.59
CA ARG A 178 20.47 2.10 -5.29
C ARG A 178 19.18 2.53 -5.97
N VAL A 179 18.25 3.08 -5.20
CA VAL A 179 17.00 3.65 -5.72
C VAL A 179 16.95 5.12 -5.39
N GLN A 180 16.79 5.95 -6.43
CA GLN A 180 16.59 7.38 -6.30
C GLN A 180 15.14 7.71 -6.71
N SER A 181 14.40 8.44 -5.88
CA SER A 181 12.95 8.62 -6.09
C SER A 181 12.43 10.01 -5.73
N GLN A 182 11.59 10.60 -6.57
CA GLN A 182 10.78 11.78 -6.21
C GLN A 182 9.59 11.44 -5.30
N VAL A 183 9.25 10.16 -5.17
CA VAL A 183 8.17 9.64 -4.33
C VAL A 183 8.77 8.98 -3.10
N ASN A 184 8.28 9.32 -1.91
CA ASN A 184 8.66 8.58 -0.70
C ASN A 184 8.09 7.15 -0.79
N LEU A 185 8.95 6.13 -0.68
CA LEU A 185 8.60 4.72 -0.68
C LEU A 185 8.67 4.16 0.75
N PRO A 186 7.56 4.08 1.50
CA PRO A 186 7.56 3.60 2.89
C PRO A 186 8.11 2.19 3.05
N GLU A 187 7.89 1.32 2.06
CA GLU A 187 8.41 -0.04 2.00
C GLU A 187 9.94 -0.12 1.98
N LEU A 188 10.62 0.92 1.48
CA LEU A 188 12.07 1.02 1.47
C LEU A 188 12.62 1.90 2.60
N SER A 189 11.78 2.39 3.52
CA SER A 189 12.20 3.35 4.56
C SER A 189 13.37 2.87 5.43
N TYR A 190 13.50 1.56 5.64
CA TYR A 190 14.65 0.97 6.35
C TYR A 190 15.99 1.18 5.62
N PHE A 191 15.94 1.26 4.28
CA PHE A 191 17.10 1.41 3.41
C PHE A 191 17.45 2.87 3.11
N LEU A 192 16.74 3.83 3.71
CA LEU A 192 17.00 5.24 3.46
C LEU A 192 18.43 5.64 3.86
N THR A 193 19.09 6.39 2.98
CA THR A 193 20.47 6.85 3.16
C THR A 193 20.62 8.31 2.72
N ASP A 194 21.58 9.02 3.31
CA ASP A 194 21.97 10.37 2.87
C ASP A 194 23.14 10.34 1.87
N ARG A 195 23.67 9.13 1.56
CA ARG A 195 24.79 8.96 0.63
C ARG A 195 24.29 9.04 -0.81
N ALA A 196 24.63 10.12 -1.50
CA ALA A 196 24.43 10.24 -2.93
C ALA A 196 25.34 9.27 -3.69
N SER A 197 24.76 8.46 -4.57
CA SER A 197 25.46 7.54 -5.47
C SER A 197 24.67 7.40 -6.77
N PRO A 198 25.30 7.00 -7.89
CA PRO A 198 24.56 6.68 -9.10
C PRO A 198 23.45 5.65 -8.81
N PRO A 199 22.19 5.92 -9.20
CA PRO A 199 21.10 4.99 -8.95
C PRO A 199 21.15 3.82 -9.92
N ASP A 200 20.59 2.68 -9.51
CA ASP A 200 20.21 1.57 -10.39
C ASP A 200 18.76 1.76 -10.88
N ILE A 201 17.90 2.37 -10.06
CA ILE A 201 16.53 2.76 -10.41
C ILE A 201 16.32 4.25 -10.11
N ARG A 202 15.81 5.00 -11.08
CA ARG A 202 15.40 6.40 -10.91
C ARG A 202 13.90 6.57 -11.14
N ILE A 203 13.19 7.14 -10.16
CA ILE A 203 11.74 7.34 -10.20
C ILE A 203 11.41 8.83 -10.29
N ASN A 204 10.77 9.24 -11.38
CA ASN A 204 10.41 10.61 -11.68
C ASN A 204 8.89 10.78 -11.78
N VAL A 205 8.35 11.81 -11.15
CA VAL A 205 6.95 12.23 -11.24
C VAL A 205 6.80 13.21 -12.39
N MET A 206 6.03 12.84 -13.39
CA MET A 206 5.78 13.67 -14.56
C MET A 206 4.45 13.35 -15.23
N ARG A 207 4.06 14.13 -16.23
CA ARG A 207 2.82 13.87 -16.97
C ARG A 207 3.03 12.68 -17.90
N VAL A 208 2.54 11.51 -17.47
CA VAL A 208 2.59 10.27 -18.25
C VAL A 208 1.18 9.93 -18.74
N GLY A 209 1.02 9.80 -20.06
CA GLY A 209 -0.26 9.51 -20.71
C GLY A 209 -0.55 10.44 -21.88
N GLY A 210 -1.72 10.27 -22.48
CA GLY A 210 -2.21 11.10 -23.58
C GLY A 210 -3.71 11.32 -23.44
N LEU A 211 -4.42 11.35 -24.58
CA LEU A 211 -5.87 11.41 -24.59
C LEU A 211 -6.48 10.19 -23.86
N PRO A 212 -7.65 10.37 -23.21
CA PRO A 212 -8.42 9.27 -22.63
C PRO A 212 -8.63 8.14 -23.64
N SER A 213 -8.66 6.91 -23.14
CA SER A 213 -8.83 5.72 -23.98
C SER A 213 -9.98 4.86 -23.48
N ARG A 214 -10.58 4.09 -24.39
CA ARG A 214 -11.61 3.11 -24.04
C ARG A 214 -11.04 1.88 -23.36
N ARG A 215 -9.73 1.65 -23.43
CA ARG A 215 -9.09 0.45 -22.87
C ARG A 215 -7.73 0.76 -22.27
N THR A 216 -7.32 -0.09 -21.33
CA THR A 216 -5.93 -0.16 -20.88
C THR A 216 -5.02 -0.51 -22.05
N ARG A 217 -3.90 0.21 -22.19
CA ARG A 217 -2.93 0.03 -23.26
C ARG A 217 -1.55 -0.21 -22.70
N PHE A 218 -0.91 -1.23 -23.24
CA PHE A 218 0.52 -1.46 -23.08
C PHE A 218 1.20 -1.07 -24.38
N VAL A 219 2.20 -0.21 -24.31
CA VAL A 219 2.95 0.26 -25.47
C VAL A 219 4.41 -0.01 -25.24
N THR A 220 5.01 -0.79 -26.14
CA THR A 220 6.44 -1.08 -26.12
C THR A 220 7.10 -0.35 -27.28
N ALA A 221 8.17 0.38 -27.00
CA ALA A 221 8.98 1.10 -27.99
C ALA A 221 10.46 0.99 -27.60
N GLY A 222 11.21 0.15 -28.32
CA GLY A 222 12.61 -0.15 -27.97
C GLY A 222 12.74 -0.74 -26.57
N THR A 223 13.50 -0.09 -25.69
CA THR A 223 13.67 -0.48 -24.28
C THR A 223 12.60 0.08 -23.35
N THR A 224 11.62 0.80 -23.90
CA THR A 224 10.59 1.49 -23.13
C THR A 224 9.28 0.73 -23.14
N VAL A 225 8.67 0.55 -21.97
CA VAL A 225 7.37 -0.07 -21.75
C VAL A 225 6.47 0.92 -21.03
N GLY A 226 5.33 1.26 -21.62
CA GLY A 226 4.34 2.17 -21.04
C GLY A 226 3.04 1.45 -20.70
N TYR A 227 2.50 1.74 -19.53
CA TYR A 227 1.17 1.33 -19.07
C TYR A 227 0.26 2.55 -18.98
N TYR A 228 -0.85 2.51 -19.73
CA TYR A 228 -1.79 3.63 -19.82
C TYR A 228 -3.23 3.15 -19.62
N GLU A 229 -3.93 3.76 -18.67
CA GLU A 229 -5.34 3.48 -18.40
C GLU A 229 -6.29 4.50 -19.05
N HIS A 230 -7.60 4.27 -18.86
CA HIS A 230 -8.70 4.95 -19.54
C HIS A 230 -8.71 6.46 -19.34
N LEU A 231 -8.30 6.94 -18.17
CA LEU A 231 -8.40 8.34 -17.75
C LEU A 231 -7.37 9.27 -18.41
N GLY A 232 -6.56 8.77 -19.35
CA GLY A 232 -5.54 9.57 -20.04
C GLY A 232 -4.56 10.17 -19.03
N LEU A 233 -4.27 11.47 -19.13
CA LEU A 233 -3.37 12.18 -18.21
C LEU A 233 -3.80 12.19 -16.73
N ALA A 234 -5.06 11.89 -16.43
CA ALA A 234 -5.56 11.77 -15.06
C ALA A 234 -5.42 10.35 -14.46
N GLY A 235 -4.99 9.37 -15.26
CA GLY A 235 -4.82 7.98 -14.83
C GLY A 235 -3.56 7.74 -14.02
N ALA A 236 -3.51 6.60 -13.33
CA ALA A 236 -2.33 6.09 -12.63
C ALA A 236 -1.35 5.42 -13.60
N ASN A 237 -0.95 6.15 -14.64
CA ASN A 237 -0.08 5.64 -15.69
C ASN A 237 1.38 5.63 -15.25
N PHE A 238 2.18 4.79 -15.90
CA PHE A 238 3.63 4.81 -15.75
C PHE A 238 4.31 4.38 -17.04
N ARG A 239 5.61 4.70 -17.14
CA ARG A 239 6.49 4.26 -18.20
C ARG A 239 7.82 3.84 -17.58
N ILE A 240 8.35 2.71 -18.03
CA ILE A 240 9.63 2.17 -17.63
C ILE A 240 10.53 2.17 -18.84
N THR A 241 11.68 2.81 -18.76
CA THR A 241 12.74 2.72 -19.75
C THR A 241 13.86 1.87 -19.16
N MET A 242 14.07 0.69 -19.74
CA MET A 242 15.14 -0.23 -19.34
C MET A 242 16.50 0.36 -19.78
N GLY A 243 17.49 0.25 -18.90
CA GLY A 243 18.83 0.81 -19.08
C GLY A 243 19.60 0.83 -17.75
N GLU A 244 20.72 1.55 -17.73
CA GLU A 244 21.53 1.78 -16.53
C GLU A 244 21.65 3.30 -16.29
N PRO A 245 20.81 3.90 -15.41
CA PRO A 245 19.77 3.28 -14.59
C PRO A 245 18.49 2.88 -15.35
N VAL A 246 17.67 2.04 -14.71
CA VAL A 246 16.26 1.87 -15.08
C VAL A 246 15.50 3.13 -14.69
N VAL A 247 14.84 3.77 -15.64
CA VAL A 247 14.08 5.01 -15.41
C VAL A 247 12.59 4.69 -15.36
N VAL A 248 11.93 5.08 -14.26
CA VAL A 248 10.49 4.90 -14.03
C VAL A 248 9.83 6.27 -13.96
N GLU A 249 9.06 6.61 -14.99
CA GLU A 249 8.26 7.83 -15.06
C GLU A 249 6.83 7.52 -14.59
N VAL A 250 6.33 8.23 -13.58
CA VAL A 250 5.01 7.96 -12.99
C VAL A 250 4.10 9.18 -13.05
N ALA A 251 2.82 8.95 -13.37
CA ALA A 251 1.80 9.99 -13.36
C ALA A 251 1.54 10.51 -11.93
N PRO A 252 1.10 11.77 -11.75
CA PRO A 252 0.87 12.36 -10.43
C PRO A 252 -0.15 11.61 -9.57
N LEU A 253 -1.12 10.91 -10.17
CA LEU A 253 -2.07 10.09 -9.41
C LEU A 253 -1.37 8.90 -8.75
N LEU A 254 -0.52 8.20 -9.49
CA LEU A 254 0.23 7.06 -8.98
C LEU A 254 1.29 7.50 -7.95
N ALA A 255 1.94 8.64 -8.18
CA ALA A 255 2.89 9.23 -7.23
C ALA A 255 2.27 9.55 -5.86
N ARG A 256 0.97 9.84 -5.80
CA ARG A 256 0.23 10.07 -4.55
C ARG A 256 -0.18 8.78 -3.85
N SER A 257 -0.04 7.63 -4.50
CA SER A 257 -0.30 6.31 -3.92
C SER A 257 1.00 5.48 -3.90
N PRO A 258 1.94 5.81 -2.99
CA PRO A 258 3.28 5.21 -2.98
C PRO A 258 3.26 3.70 -2.77
N HIS A 259 2.29 3.18 -2.00
CA HIS A 259 2.12 1.74 -1.82
C HIS A 259 1.74 1.04 -3.13
N VAL A 260 0.81 1.60 -3.90
CA VAL A 260 0.43 1.07 -5.21
C VAL A 260 1.62 1.13 -6.17
N LEU A 261 2.34 2.25 -6.20
CA LEU A 261 3.56 2.38 -7.01
C LEU A 261 4.58 1.31 -6.65
N TYR A 262 4.89 1.16 -5.37
CA TYR A 262 5.89 0.23 -4.90
C TYR A 262 5.53 -1.21 -5.25
N THR A 263 4.35 -1.70 -4.85
CA THR A 263 3.98 -3.11 -5.03
C THR A 263 3.75 -3.51 -6.48
N ASN A 264 3.31 -2.58 -7.34
CA ASN A 264 2.95 -2.90 -8.72
C ASN A 264 4.08 -2.65 -9.73
N VAL A 265 5.09 -1.84 -9.37
CA VAL A 265 6.15 -1.44 -10.29
C VAL A 265 7.53 -1.65 -9.69
N ILE A 266 7.79 -1.08 -8.52
CA ILE A 266 9.16 -1.01 -7.99
C ILE A 266 9.63 -2.36 -7.44
N GLU A 267 8.81 -3.07 -6.68
CA GLU A 267 9.15 -4.38 -6.10
C GLU A 267 9.52 -5.41 -7.17
N ALA A 268 8.77 -5.39 -8.28
CA ALA A 268 9.03 -6.18 -9.46
C ALA A 268 10.40 -5.91 -10.10
N LEU A 269 10.77 -4.63 -10.24
CA LEU A 269 12.08 -4.24 -10.77
C LEU A 269 13.20 -4.64 -9.80
N LEU A 270 12.99 -4.45 -8.50
CA LEU A 270 13.93 -4.85 -7.45
C LEU A 270 14.20 -6.35 -7.49
N ARG A 271 13.17 -7.19 -7.65
CA ARG A 271 13.30 -8.65 -7.76
C ARG A 271 14.34 -9.04 -8.82
N PHE A 272 14.20 -8.52 -10.04
CA PHE A 272 15.08 -8.93 -11.15
C PHE A 272 16.41 -8.18 -11.22
N LEU A 273 16.48 -6.94 -10.73
CA LEU A 273 17.75 -6.25 -10.57
C LEU A 273 18.62 -6.89 -9.47
N LEU A 274 18.01 -7.46 -8.43
CA LEU A 274 18.77 -8.26 -7.45
C LEU A 274 19.31 -9.53 -8.11
N VAL A 275 18.51 -10.21 -8.93
CA VAL A 275 18.93 -11.41 -9.67
C VAL A 275 20.10 -11.13 -10.60
N SER A 276 20.09 -10.01 -11.33
CA SER A 276 21.23 -9.62 -12.18
C SER A 276 22.51 -9.32 -11.38
N ARG A 277 22.38 -9.05 -10.07
CA ARG A 277 23.48 -8.85 -9.11
C ARG A 277 23.83 -10.11 -8.31
N GLY A 278 23.20 -11.25 -8.60
CA GLY A 278 23.46 -12.52 -7.90
C GLY A 278 22.73 -12.68 -6.56
N TYR A 279 21.73 -11.86 -6.27
CA TYR A 279 20.87 -11.93 -5.09
C TYR A 279 19.44 -12.31 -5.48
N VAL A 280 18.63 -12.78 -4.53
CA VAL A 280 17.21 -13.09 -4.79
C VAL A 280 16.33 -12.36 -3.82
N LEU A 281 15.24 -11.77 -4.30
CA LEU A 281 14.18 -11.23 -3.46
C LEU A 281 13.07 -12.29 -3.31
N LEU A 282 13.20 -13.14 -2.29
CA LEU A 282 12.32 -14.28 -2.07
C LEU A 282 11.07 -13.88 -1.29
N HIS A 283 9.87 -14.29 -1.72
CA HIS A 283 8.65 -14.10 -0.94
C HIS A 283 8.62 -15.06 0.25
N SER A 284 9.16 -14.60 1.37
CA SER A 284 9.31 -15.37 2.61
C SER A 284 9.48 -14.42 3.78
N ALA A 285 8.98 -14.84 4.94
CA ALA A 285 9.40 -14.25 6.21
C ALA A 285 10.74 -14.87 6.63
N CYS A 286 11.50 -14.14 7.43
CA CYS A 286 12.74 -14.63 8.00
C CYS A 286 12.93 -14.14 9.43
N ILE A 287 13.27 -15.09 10.28
CA ILE A 287 13.65 -14.88 11.68
C ILE A 287 15.04 -15.47 11.89
N ALA A 288 15.76 -14.96 12.89
CA ALA A 288 17.06 -15.49 13.27
C ALA A 288 17.14 -15.73 14.78
N MET A 289 17.97 -16.69 15.15
CA MET A 289 18.38 -16.96 16.52
C MET A 289 19.83 -17.39 16.49
N ASN A 290 20.69 -16.82 17.33
CA ASN A 290 22.11 -17.19 17.43
C ASN A 290 22.84 -17.18 16.06
N GLY A 291 22.55 -16.19 15.22
CA GLY A 291 23.14 -16.07 13.87
C GLY A 291 22.62 -17.07 12.83
N ARG A 292 21.64 -17.91 13.19
CA ARG A 292 21.00 -18.90 12.30
C ARG A 292 19.63 -18.39 11.86
N ALA A 293 19.49 -18.17 10.56
CA ALA A 293 18.23 -17.78 9.92
C ALA A 293 17.36 -19.00 9.60
N THR A 294 16.06 -18.80 9.80
CA THR A 294 14.98 -19.69 9.34
C THR A 294 14.10 -18.93 8.38
N LEU A 295 13.97 -19.45 7.15
CA LEU A 295 13.01 -18.94 6.16
C LEU A 295 11.65 -19.59 6.41
N LEU A 296 10.60 -18.78 6.36
CA LEU A 296 9.22 -19.22 6.47
C LEU A 296 8.50 -18.83 5.18
N SER A 297 8.14 -19.80 4.36
CA SER A 297 7.33 -19.60 3.17
C SER A 297 5.98 -20.27 3.34
N ALA A 298 4.94 -19.58 2.90
CA ALA A 298 3.58 -20.00 3.12
C ALA A 298 2.68 -19.39 2.05
N GLN A 299 1.65 -20.12 1.64
CA GLN A 299 0.60 -19.54 0.80
C GLN A 299 -0.11 -18.39 1.52
N THR A 300 -0.71 -17.48 0.77
CA THR A 300 -1.39 -16.31 1.35
C THR A 300 -2.51 -16.72 2.33
N ASP A 301 -2.58 -16.04 3.49
CA ASP A 301 -3.53 -16.27 4.60
C ASP A 301 -3.34 -17.55 5.45
N THR A 302 -2.13 -18.11 5.45
CA THR A 302 -1.71 -19.20 6.35
C THR A 302 -1.29 -18.73 7.74
N GLY A 303 -1.18 -17.42 7.99
CA GLY A 303 -0.81 -16.87 9.30
C GLY A 303 0.68 -16.58 9.52
N LYS A 304 1.51 -16.64 8.47
CA LYS A 304 2.96 -16.32 8.48
C LYS A 304 3.31 -15.10 9.36
N THR A 305 2.63 -13.98 9.13
CA THR A 305 2.87 -12.74 9.89
C THR A 305 2.57 -12.86 11.38
N SER A 306 1.50 -13.55 11.75
CA SER A 306 1.19 -13.77 13.16
C SER A 306 2.24 -14.68 13.81
N THR A 307 2.66 -15.74 13.11
CA THR A 307 3.74 -16.64 13.56
C THR A 307 5.05 -15.90 13.81
N VAL A 308 5.45 -15.02 12.88
CA VAL A 308 6.69 -14.22 13.03
C VAL A 308 6.61 -13.31 14.26
N ILE A 309 5.48 -12.63 14.45
CA ILE A 309 5.28 -11.75 15.61
C ILE A 309 5.37 -12.56 16.92
N GLU A 310 4.70 -13.71 17.00
CA GLU A 310 4.71 -14.56 18.20
C GLU A 310 6.13 -15.10 18.48
N LEU A 311 6.88 -15.52 17.47
CA LEU A 311 8.26 -16.00 17.64
C LEU A 311 9.21 -14.91 18.12
N VAL A 312 9.09 -13.70 17.58
CA VAL A 312 9.93 -12.57 18.02
C VAL A 312 9.58 -12.15 19.44
N ARG A 313 8.28 -12.09 19.77
CA ARG A 313 7.83 -11.60 21.08
C ARG A 313 8.00 -12.61 22.20
N ASP A 314 7.59 -13.86 21.98
CA ASP A 314 7.41 -14.86 23.04
C ASP A 314 8.59 -15.85 23.10
N HIS A 315 9.41 -15.92 22.04
CA HIS A 315 10.49 -16.89 21.92
C HIS A 315 11.87 -16.27 21.64
N GLY A 316 12.00 -14.94 21.69
CA GLY A 316 13.29 -14.23 21.65
C GLY A 316 13.98 -14.21 20.29
N PHE A 317 13.29 -14.59 19.20
CA PHE A 317 13.87 -14.53 17.85
C PHE A 317 14.11 -13.08 17.40
N GLU A 318 15.18 -12.87 16.65
CA GLU A 318 15.43 -11.63 15.93
C GLU A 318 14.62 -11.61 14.62
N PHE A 319 14.08 -10.45 14.28
CA PHE A 319 13.34 -10.23 13.04
C PHE A 319 14.27 -9.85 11.88
N LEU A 320 14.11 -10.48 10.71
CA LEU A 320 14.74 -10.02 9.47
C LEU A 320 13.69 -9.49 8.48
N SER A 321 12.55 -10.17 8.37
CA SER A 321 11.52 -9.87 7.38
C SER A 321 10.23 -10.65 7.65
N ASP A 322 9.12 -10.14 7.10
CA ASP A 322 7.81 -10.81 7.12
C ASP A 322 7.30 -11.21 5.73
N ASP A 323 7.64 -10.43 4.71
CA ASP A 323 7.03 -10.54 3.38
C ASP A 323 8.05 -10.96 2.32
N MET A 324 9.16 -10.23 2.25
CA MET A 324 10.26 -10.47 1.32
C MET A 324 11.55 -10.65 2.12
N THR A 325 12.43 -11.53 1.68
CA THR A 325 13.78 -11.72 2.25
C THR A 325 14.80 -11.67 1.12
N ILE A 326 15.91 -10.96 1.31
CA ILE A 326 17.00 -10.98 0.33
C ILE A 326 17.87 -12.21 0.62
N LEU A 327 18.08 -13.07 -0.37
CA LEU A 327 19.06 -14.15 -0.31
C LEU A 327 20.36 -13.72 -0.97
N ALA A 328 21.46 -13.90 -0.25
CA ALA A 328 22.80 -13.72 -0.77
C ALA A 328 23.32 -15.03 -1.41
N PRO A 329 24.23 -14.94 -2.41
CA PRO A 329 24.74 -16.11 -3.14
C PRO A 329 25.58 -17.05 -2.28
N ASP A 330 26.03 -16.59 -1.12
CA ASP A 330 26.76 -17.40 -0.16
C ASP A 330 25.83 -18.21 0.75
N GLY A 331 24.52 -17.95 0.80
CA GLY A 331 23.57 -18.61 1.69
C GLY A 331 23.23 -17.81 2.96
N ARG A 332 23.49 -16.50 2.99
CA ARG A 332 22.94 -15.60 4.02
C ARG A 332 21.54 -15.08 3.63
N ALA A 333 20.68 -14.92 4.62
CA ALA A 333 19.47 -14.11 4.53
C ALA A 333 19.80 -12.70 5.01
N ILE A 334 19.44 -11.70 4.21
CA ILE A 334 19.61 -10.27 4.52
C ILE A 334 18.23 -9.68 4.81
N CYS A 335 18.17 -8.84 5.84
CA CYS A 335 16.93 -8.22 6.29
C CYS A 335 16.24 -7.39 5.21
N TYR A 336 14.90 -7.42 5.23
CA TYR A 336 14.05 -6.60 4.39
C TYR A 336 12.74 -6.26 5.14
N PRO A 337 12.85 -5.38 6.17
CA PRO A 337 11.77 -5.15 7.12
C PRO A 337 10.73 -4.15 6.57
N LYS A 338 9.90 -4.59 5.62
CA LYS A 338 8.78 -3.79 5.09
C LYS A 338 7.74 -3.52 6.19
N PRO A 339 7.05 -2.37 6.16
CA PRO A 339 5.84 -2.15 6.93
C PRO A 339 4.77 -3.21 6.57
N MET A 340 4.28 -3.91 7.58
CA MET A 340 3.35 -5.02 7.47
C MET A 340 1.92 -4.54 7.63
N THR A 341 1.01 -5.07 6.80
CA THR A 341 -0.42 -4.81 6.95
C THR A 341 -0.98 -5.68 8.06
N LEU A 342 -1.43 -5.07 9.15
CA LEU A 342 -1.99 -5.84 10.26
C LEU A 342 -3.46 -6.19 10.00
N SER A 343 -3.75 -7.49 10.00
CA SER A 343 -5.12 -8.01 10.00
C SER A 343 -5.71 -7.97 11.41
N PHE A 344 -7.04 -8.09 11.54
CA PHE A 344 -7.69 -8.21 12.84
C PHE A 344 -7.12 -9.38 13.69
N HIS A 345 -6.80 -10.51 13.05
CA HIS A 345 -6.22 -11.67 13.72
C HIS A 345 -4.80 -11.40 14.23
N THR A 346 -3.99 -10.69 13.45
CA THR A 346 -2.62 -10.28 13.83
C THR A 346 -2.61 -9.19 14.90
N MET A 347 -3.59 -8.28 14.90
CA MET A 347 -3.73 -7.30 15.97
C MET A 347 -4.06 -7.94 17.33
N ARG A 348 -4.83 -9.05 17.31
CA ARG A 348 -5.12 -9.83 18.51
C ARG A 348 -3.87 -10.54 19.04
N SER A 349 -2.99 -11.02 18.16
CA SER A 349 -1.71 -11.55 18.62
C SER A 349 -0.93 -10.43 19.31
N ILE A 350 -0.74 -9.24 18.72
CA ILE A 350 0.05 -8.14 19.30
C ILE A 350 -0.51 -7.58 20.64
N ARG A 351 -1.83 -7.29 20.73
CA ARG A 351 -2.44 -6.56 21.87
C ARG A 351 -3.28 -7.40 22.82
N GLY A 352 -3.44 -8.71 22.59
CA GLY A 352 -4.44 -9.50 23.31
C GLY A 352 -5.87 -8.94 23.12
N ASP A 353 -6.71 -9.01 24.15
CA ASP A 353 -8.13 -8.58 24.10
C ASP A 353 -8.37 -7.06 24.30
N GLU A 354 -7.32 -6.25 24.44
CA GLU A 354 -7.39 -4.81 24.82
C GLU A 354 -7.95 -3.85 23.76
N LEU A 355 -8.29 -4.33 22.55
CA LEU A 355 -8.83 -3.47 21.50
C LEU A 355 -10.25 -2.98 21.82
N ARG A 356 -10.46 -1.65 21.87
CA ARG A 356 -11.81 -1.07 22.07
C ARG A 356 -12.73 -1.46 20.91
N ARG A 357 -14.03 -1.72 21.19
CA ARG A 357 -15.03 -2.15 20.17
C ARG A 357 -15.06 -1.29 18.89
N ARG A 358 -14.74 0.01 18.99
CA ARG A 358 -14.69 0.94 17.85
C ARG A 358 -13.43 0.78 16.98
N GLU A 359 -12.29 0.51 17.60
CA GLU A 359 -11.03 0.21 16.89
C GLU A 359 -11.15 -1.13 16.17
N LYS A 360 -11.79 -2.12 16.81
CA LYS A 360 -12.16 -3.41 16.19
C LYS A 360 -13.01 -3.21 14.93
N ALA A 361 -13.99 -2.30 14.96
CA ALA A 361 -14.84 -2.00 13.80
C ALA A 361 -14.10 -1.28 12.67
N ALA A 362 -13.28 -0.27 12.99
CA ALA A 362 -12.48 0.45 11.99
C ALA A 362 -11.45 -0.46 11.32
N LEU A 363 -10.72 -1.25 12.12
CA LEU A 363 -9.79 -2.27 11.61
C LEU A 363 -10.52 -3.33 10.79
N ALA A 364 -11.72 -3.77 11.17
CA ALA A 364 -12.49 -4.74 10.39
C ALA A 364 -12.94 -4.18 9.02
N VAL A 365 -13.32 -2.91 8.95
CA VAL A 365 -13.66 -2.25 7.67
C VAL A 365 -12.41 -2.06 6.82
N GLN A 366 -11.34 -1.53 7.41
CA GLN A 366 -10.07 -1.31 6.73
C GLN A 366 -9.44 -2.62 6.26
N SER A 367 -9.47 -3.67 7.08
CA SER A 367 -8.97 -5.00 6.71
C SER A 367 -9.84 -5.66 5.66
N ARG A 368 -11.18 -5.49 5.68
CA ARG A 368 -12.07 -6.07 4.65
C ARG A 368 -11.92 -5.38 3.29
N LEU A 369 -11.70 -4.07 3.25
CA LEU A 369 -11.40 -3.34 2.02
C LEU A 369 -10.06 -3.78 1.41
N HIS A 370 -9.10 -4.17 2.27
CA HIS A 370 -7.75 -4.59 1.88
C HIS A 370 -7.51 -6.13 1.93
N SER A 371 -8.52 -6.96 2.19
CA SER A 371 -8.40 -8.43 2.30
C SER A 371 -8.68 -9.16 0.98
N LYS A 372 -8.51 -10.50 0.96
CA LYS A 372 -8.71 -11.39 -0.19
C LYS A 372 -10.03 -11.19 -0.95
N SER A 373 -11.11 -10.68 -0.31
CA SER A 373 -12.33 -10.29 -1.01
C SER A 373 -12.03 -9.28 -2.13
N GLY A 374 -11.12 -8.33 -1.91
CA GLY A 374 -10.63 -7.38 -2.90
C GLY A 374 -9.69 -7.98 -3.96
N ARG A 375 -8.98 -9.08 -3.68
CA ARG A 375 -8.15 -9.80 -4.68
C ARG A 375 -8.99 -10.73 -5.56
N THR A 376 -10.03 -11.38 -5.04
CA THR A 376 -10.97 -12.18 -5.85
C THR A 376 -11.88 -11.28 -6.69
N VAL A 377 -12.40 -10.20 -6.08
CA VAL A 377 -13.11 -9.14 -6.82
C VAL A 377 -12.16 -8.44 -7.80
N GLY A 378 -10.90 -8.21 -7.43
CA GLY A 378 -9.85 -7.69 -8.31
C GLY A 378 -9.50 -8.61 -9.48
N ARG A 379 -9.45 -9.94 -9.28
CA ARG A 379 -9.26 -10.93 -10.37
C ARG A 379 -10.46 -10.94 -11.33
N PHE A 380 -11.68 -10.84 -10.80
CA PHE A 380 -12.91 -10.70 -11.60
C PHE A 380 -13.04 -9.34 -12.29
N LEU A 381 -12.56 -8.25 -11.67
CA LEU A 381 -12.51 -6.90 -12.27
C LEU A 381 -11.32 -6.73 -13.22
N GLY A 382 -10.24 -7.48 -13.07
CA GLY A 382 -9.08 -7.46 -13.94
C GLY A 382 -9.33 -8.09 -15.30
N SER A 383 -10.31 -9.01 -15.40
CA SER A 383 -10.85 -9.48 -16.68
C SER A 383 -11.86 -8.50 -17.30
N MET A 384 -12.34 -7.51 -16.52
CA MET A 384 -13.12 -6.39 -17.03
C MET A 384 -12.22 -5.23 -17.44
N ASN A 385 -12.64 -4.50 -18.46
CA ASN A 385 -11.88 -3.36 -18.99
C ASN A 385 -12.05 -2.10 -18.13
N ILE A 386 -11.56 -2.14 -16.88
CA ILE A 386 -11.68 -1.10 -15.84
C ILE A 386 -10.29 -0.53 -15.52
N PRO A 387 -10.16 0.78 -15.19
CA PRO A 387 -8.89 1.38 -14.78
C PRO A 387 -8.50 0.97 -13.33
N ILE A 388 -8.13 -0.30 -13.15
CA ILE A 388 -7.87 -0.92 -11.85
C ILE A 388 -6.77 -0.23 -11.06
N MET A 389 -5.70 0.24 -11.71
CA MET A 389 -4.58 0.91 -11.06
C MET A 389 -4.98 2.29 -10.56
N SER A 390 -5.76 3.03 -11.35
CA SER A 390 -6.33 4.33 -10.96
C SER A 390 -7.33 4.17 -9.82
N VAL A 391 -8.23 3.19 -9.90
CA VAL A 391 -9.20 2.91 -8.83
C VAL A 391 -8.48 2.53 -7.54
N ASN A 392 -7.53 1.59 -7.59
CA ASN A 392 -6.76 1.17 -6.43
C ASN A 392 -5.93 2.33 -5.85
N SER A 393 -5.34 3.17 -6.71
CA SER A 393 -4.61 4.37 -6.28
C SER A 393 -5.51 5.33 -5.51
N VAL A 394 -6.71 5.62 -6.04
CA VAL A 394 -7.68 6.48 -5.37
C VAL A 394 -8.13 5.87 -4.05
N VAL A 395 -8.50 4.58 -4.03
CA VAL A 395 -8.93 3.87 -2.81
C VAL A 395 -7.85 3.94 -1.73
N GLN A 396 -6.58 3.68 -2.06
CA GLN A 396 -5.49 3.71 -1.09
C GLN A 396 -5.07 5.12 -0.66
N ILE A 397 -5.33 6.16 -1.46
CA ILE A 397 -5.20 7.56 -1.02
C ILE A 397 -6.25 7.88 0.05
N LEU A 398 -7.47 7.37 -0.11
CA LEU A 398 -8.62 7.67 0.77
C LEU A 398 -8.62 6.84 2.04
N VAL A 399 -8.26 5.57 1.91
CA VAL A 399 -8.19 4.60 3.00
C VAL A 399 -6.81 3.95 2.92
N PRO A 400 -5.76 4.64 3.40
CA PRO A 400 -4.42 4.07 3.43
C PRO A 400 -4.42 2.71 4.13
N PRO A 401 -3.66 1.73 3.64
CA PRO A 401 -3.55 0.45 4.32
C PRO A 401 -2.90 0.64 5.70
N PRO A 402 -3.33 -0.12 6.73
CA PRO A 402 -2.80 -0.02 8.10
C PRO A 402 -1.45 -0.74 8.17
N LYS A 403 -0.42 -0.13 7.57
CA LYS A 403 0.94 -0.67 7.52
C LYS A 403 1.78 -0.11 8.66
N TYR A 404 2.39 -1.01 9.43
CA TYR A 404 3.24 -0.67 10.56
C TYR A 404 4.54 -1.45 10.50
N ARG A 405 5.64 -0.82 10.91
CA ARG A 405 6.90 -1.53 11.13
C ARG A 405 6.82 -2.34 12.43
N ILE A 406 7.54 -3.45 12.51
CA ILE A 406 7.52 -4.31 13.69
C ILE A 406 7.97 -3.59 14.97
N ASP A 407 9.00 -2.76 14.87
CA ASP A 407 9.57 -1.97 15.97
C ASP A 407 8.65 -0.83 16.44
N ALA A 408 7.71 -0.40 15.60
CA ALA A 408 6.65 0.52 16.01
C ALA A 408 5.50 -0.18 16.74
N LEU A 409 5.42 -1.51 16.67
CA LEU A 409 4.34 -2.31 17.26
C LEU A 409 4.75 -2.92 18.60
N MET A 410 5.98 -3.40 18.69
CA MET A 410 6.53 -4.05 19.87
C MET A 410 8.06 -3.94 19.89
N PRO A 411 8.71 -4.06 21.07
CA PRO A 411 10.15 -4.25 21.12
C PRO A 411 10.55 -5.48 20.30
N ALA A 412 11.39 -5.28 19.29
CA ALA A 412 11.86 -6.34 18.41
C ALA A 412 13.32 -6.06 18.02
N ALA A 413 14.20 -7.04 18.25
CA ALA A 413 15.56 -6.99 17.72
C ALA A 413 15.51 -7.23 16.20
N ILE A 414 16.06 -6.32 15.40
CA ILE A 414 16.13 -6.47 13.94
C ILE A 414 17.56 -6.87 13.58
N ALA A 415 17.76 -8.13 13.20
CA ALA A 415 19.05 -8.60 12.71
C ALA A 415 19.30 -8.08 11.29
N ARG A 416 20.56 -7.76 10.97
CA ARG A 416 20.92 -7.26 9.62
C ARG A 416 20.99 -8.38 8.59
N GLU A 417 21.60 -9.49 8.99
CA GLU A 417 21.73 -10.70 8.19
C GLU A 417 22.02 -11.91 9.10
N ALA A 418 21.77 -13.12 8.60
CA ALA A 418 22.08 -14.36 9.30
C ALA A 418 22.26 -15.53 8.31
N ARG A 419 22.98 -16.58 8.71
CA ARG A 419 23.21 -17.77 7.87
C ARG A 419 21.94 -18.60 7.77
N ILE A 420 21.46 -18.90 6.56
CA ILE A 420 20.28 -19.75 6.40
C ILE A 420 20.65 -21.18 6.79
N THR A 421 19.91 -21.72 7.75
CA THR A 421 20.09 -23.11 8.22
C THR A 421 18.82 -23.93 8.03
N HIS A 422 17.67 -23.27 8.09
CA HIS A 422 16.36 -23.89 7.97
C HIS A 422 15.48 -23.13 6.97
N ALA A 423 14.63 -23.86 6.27
CA ALA A 423 13.55 -23.32 5.48
C ALA A 423 12.29 -24.17 5.71
N VAL A 424 11.18 -23.50 6.02
CA VAL A 424 9.92 -24.14 6.39
C VAL A 424 8.82 -23.71 5.43
N LEU A 425 8.22 -24.71 4.80
CA LEU A 425 7.01 -24.59 3.98
C LEU A 425 5.80 -24.82 4.90
N MET A 426 5.04 -23.76 5.13
CA MET A 426 3.92 -23.73 6.07
C MET A 426 2.60 -23.94 5.32
N GLU A 427 1.84 -24.96 5.74
CA GLU A 427 0.57 -25.34 5.10
C GLU A 427 -0.56 -25.55 6.12
N ARG A 428 -1.80 -25.31 5.71
CA ARG A 428 -2.97 -25.69 6.51
C ARG A 428 -3.53 -27.02 6.03
N GLY A 429 -3.90 -27.89 6.96
CA GLY A 429 -4.55 -29.17 6.68
C GLY A 429 -4.18 -30.24 7.71
N GLU A 430 -4.20 -31.50 7.28
CA GLU A 430 -3.86 -32.63 8.17
C GLU A 430 -2.42 -32.52 8.68
N PRO A 431 -2.18 -32.60 9.99
CA PRO A 431 -0.86 -32.38 10.56
C PRO A 431 0.20 -33.29 9.97
N VAL A 432 1.24 -32.69 9.39
CA VAL A 432 2.39 -33.39 8.81
C VAL A 432 3.64 -32.61 9.13
N ARG A 433 4.71 -33.32 9.47
CA ARG A 433 6.06 -32.78 9.56
C ARG A 433 7.00 -33.71 8.81
N GLU A 434 7.53 -33.23 7.70
CA GLU A 434 8.41 -34.02 6.83
C GLU A 434 9.56 -33.19 6.29
N ARG A 435 10.66 -33.86 5.91
CA ARG A 435 11.73 -33.23 5.15
C ARG A 435 11.33 -33.13 3.69
N VAL A 436 11.69 -32.01 3.07
CA VAL A 436 11.43 -31.76 1.65
C VAL A 436 12.76 -31.81 0.89
N SER A 437 12.74 -32.37 -0.31
CA SER A 437 13.92 -32.36 -1.17
C SER A 437 14.28 -30.92 -1.58
N LEU A 438 15.54 -30.67 -1.91
CA LEU A 438 15.95 -29.35 -2.41
C LEU A 438 15.16 -28.94 -3.66
N GLU A 439 14.91 -29.89 -4.57
CA GLU A 439 14.18 -29.65 -5.81
C GLU A 439 12.75 -29.19 -5.52
N ASP A 440 11.99 -29.99 -4.77
CA ASP A 440 10.59 -29.70 -4.47
C ASP A 440 10.45 -28.39 -3.67
N GLY A 441 11.38 -28.17 -2.73
CA GLY A 441 11.40 -26.95 -1.93
C GLY A 441 11.65 -25.71 -2.78
N VAL A 442 12.60 -25.75 -3.73
CA VAL A 442 12.87 -24.63 -4.64
C VAL A 442 11.68 -24.36 -5.55
N GLN A 443 11.08 -25.40 -6.13
CA GLN A 443 9.90 -25.25 -6.98
C GLN A 443 8.73 -24.60 -6.23
N GLU A 444 8.46 -25.03 -5.00
CA GLU A 444 7.38 -24.48 -4.19
C GLU A 444 7.67 -23.02 -3.76
N LEU A 445 8.91 -22.71 -3.39
CA LEU A 445 9.34 -21.34 -3.07
C LEU A 445 9.19 -20.37 -4.25
N ILE A 446 9.51 -20.82 -5.46
CA ILE A 446 9.32 -20.05 -6.69
C ILE A 446 7.83 -19.86 -6.98
N ALA A 447 7.03 -20.92 -6.88
CA ALA A 447 5.59 -20.85 -7.10
C ALA A 447 4.91 -19.88 -6.11
N ASN A 448 5.27 -19.95 -4.82
CA ASN A 448 4.78 -19.03 -3.80
C ASN A 448 5.25 -17.58 -4.04
N THR A 449 6.47 -17.41 -4.54
CA THR A 449 6.97 -16.10 -4.94
C THR A 449 6.18 -15.56 -6.13
N ASP A 450 5.86 -16.36 -7.13
CA ASP A 450 5.11 -15.94 -8.31
C ASP A 450 3.66 -15.59 -8.06
N ASP A 451 2.96 -16.30 -7.16
CA ASP A 451 1.59 -15.95 -6.78
C ASP A 451 1.52 -14.52 -6.21
N ALA A 452 2.59 -14.05 -5.57
CA ALA A 452 2.68 -12.67 -5.07
C ALA A 452 2.71 -11.62 -6.20
N TYR A 453 3.11 -11.99 -7.42
CA TYR A 453 3.26 -11.08 -8.56
C TYR A 453 2.23 -11.31 -9.69
N GLY A 454 1.33 -12.29 -9.60
CA GLY A 454 0.41 -12.66 -10.70
C GLY A 454 -0.66 -11.62 -11.10
N PHE A 455 -0.68 -10.42 -10.53
CA PHE A 455 -1.71 -9.41 -10.77
C PHE A 455 -1.26 -8.33 -11.80
N PRO A 456 -2.14 -7.86 -12.70
CA PRO A 456 -1.84 -6.69 -13.55
C PRO A 456 -1.55 -5.45 -12.69
N PRO A 457 -0.58 -4.59 -13.07
CA PRO A 457 0.08 -4.53 -14.37
C PRO A 457 1.33 -5.42 -14.50
N PHE A 458 1.82 -6.03 -13.42
CA PHE A 458 3.09 -6.76 -13.43
C PHE A 458 3.11 -7.88 -14.45
N ALA A 459 2.15 -8.81 -14.40
CA ALA A 459 2.09 -9.96 -15.30
C ALA A 459 2.14 -9.55 -16.78
N THR A 460 1.75 -8.31 -17.09
CA THR A 460 1.73 -7.79 -18.45
C THR A 460 3.04 -7.12 -18.88
N PHE A 461 3.77 -6.42 -17.99
CA PHE A 461 5.07 -5.84 -18.34
C PHE A 461 6.27 -6.75 -18.02
N ALA A 462 6.11 -7.75 -17.16
CA ALA A 462 7.17 -8.67 -16.77
C ALA A 462 7.89 -9.35 -17.96
N PRO A 463 7.18 -9.85 -19.00
CA PRO A 463 7.84 -10.43 -20.18
C PRO A 463 8.72 -9.45 -20.98
N HIS A 464 8.57 -8.15 -20.73
CA HIS A 464 9.32 -7.09 -21.39
C HIS A 464 10.52 -6.60 -20.56
N ILE A 465 10.72 -7.15 -19.36
CA ILE A 465 11.90 -6.86 -18.53
C ILE A 465 13.14 -7.37 -19.25
N ARG A 466 14.11 -6.47 -19.41
CA ARG A 466 15.45 -6.77 -19.92
C ARG A 466 16.47 -6.02 -19.08
N ILE A 467 17.45 -6.73 -18.55
CA ILE A 467 18.48 -6.17 -17.67
C ILE A 467 19.84 -6.65 -18.18
N GLY A 468 20.69 -5.72 -18.62
CA GLY A 468 21.91 -6.07 -19.35
C GLY A 468 21.58 -6.89 -20.60
N THR A 469 22.19 -8.07 -20.71
CA THR A 469 21.95 -9.02 -21.82
C THR A 469 20.83 -10.01 -21.54
N ASP A 470 20.30 -10.06 -20.31
CA ASP A 470 19.30 -11.04 -19.93
C ASP A 470 17.88 -10.51 -20.18
N ASP A 471 17.07 -11.33 -20.83
CA ASP A 471 15.63 -11.14 -20.88
C ASP A 471 14.94 -11.77 -19.66
N TYR A 472 13.62 -11.58 -19.57
CA TYR A 472 12.82 -12.11 -18.48
C TYR A 472 13.00 -13.63 -18.28
N ALA A 473 13.04 -14.43 -19.34
CA ALA A 473 13.19 -15.88 -19.22
C ALA A 473 14.57 -16.26 -18.68
N ALA A 474 15.64 -15.62 -19.16
CA ALA A 474 17.00 -15.82 -18.65
C ALA A 474 17.12 -15.41 -17.18
N LEU A 475 16.51 -14.28 -16.79
CA LEU A 475 16.47 -13.83 -15.39
C LEU A 475 15.75 -14.85 -14.48
N ARG A 476 14.66 -15.47 -14.96
CA ARG A 476 13.95 -16.51 -14.21
C ARG A 476 14.78 -17.77 -13.99
N VAL A 477 15.52 -18.21 -15.01
CA VAL A 477 16.46 -19.34 -14.88
C VAL A 477 17.58 -19.00 -13.87
N LYS A 478 18.11 -17.77 -13.92
CA LYS A 478 19.11 -17.30 -12.94
C LYS A 478 18.57 -17.25 -11.52
N GLU A 479 17.35 -16.74 -11.34
CA GLU A 479 16.68 -16.69 -10.03
C GLU A 479 16.59 -18.08 -9.42
N GLU A 480 16.11 -19.08 -10.16
CA GLU A 480 16.02 -20.46 -9.69
C GLU A 480 17.39 -21.02 -9.29
N ALA A 481 18.41 -20.83 -10.13
CA ALA A 481 19.77 -21.31 -9.85
C ALA A 481 20.36 -20.67 -8.58
N LEU A 482 20.08 -19.38 -8.33
CA LEU A 482 20.51 -18.67 -7.13
C LEU A 482 19.79 -19.17 -5.87
N ILE A 483 18.48 -19.43 -5.93
CA ILE A 483 17.74 -20.01 -4.80
C ILE A 483 18.30 -21.39 -4.47
N ARG A 484 18.47 -22.25 -5.48
CA ARG A 484 19.04 -23.59 -5.33
C ARG A 484 20.42 -23.55 -4.68
N ARG A 485 21.29 -22.62 -5.10
CA ARG A 485 22.61 -22.42 -4.51
C ARG A 485 22.53 -21.96 -3.05
N ALA A 486 21.68 -20.99 -2.74
CA ALA A 486 21.52 -20.46 -1.39
C ALA A 486 20.98 -21.51 -0.41
N LEU A 487 20.16 -22.44 -0.89
CA LEU A 487 19.50 -23.48 -0.09
C LEU A 487 20.20 -24.85 -0.12
N ALA A 488 21.33 -25.00 -0.83
CA ALA A 488 21.98 -26.29 -1.05
C ALA A 488 22.37 -27.05 0.23
N GLN A 489 22.61 -26.33 1.34
CA GLN A 489 22.97 -26.89 2.65
C GLN A 489 21.92 -26.61 3.72
N VAL A 490 20.71 -26.20 3.31
CA VAL A 490 19.63 -25.80 4.22
C VAL A 490 18.72 -26.99 4.48
N ALA A 491 18.34 -27.18 5.74
CA ALA A 491 17.34 -28.18 6.10
C ALA A 491 15.93 -27.68 5.75
N LEU A 492 15.32 -28.29 4.74
CA LEU A 492 13.99 -27.96 4.24
C LEU A 492 12.93 -28.86 4.87
N PHE A 493 11.88 -28.24 5.41
CA PHE A 493 10.78 -28.94 6.06
C PHE A 493 9.43 -28.46 5.54
N ARG A 494 8.48 -29.37 5.44
CA ARG A 494 7.06 -29.05 5.30
C ARG A 494 6.39 -29.26 6.66
N ILE A 495 5.70 -28.23 7.14
CA ILE A 495 4.95 -28.27 8.39
C ILE A 495 3.51 -27.87 8.09
N ARG A 496 2.65 -28.89 8.10
CA ARG A 496 1.21 -28.72 7.98
C ARG A 496 0.57 -28.76 9.37
N VAL A 497 -0.34 -27.82 9.64
CA VAL A 497 -1.10 -27.77 10.90
C VAL A 497 -2.58 -27.50 10.61
N THR A 498 -3.46 -27.81 11.57
CA THR A 498 -4.91 -27.55 11.41
C THR A 498 -5.26 -26.09 11.68
N GLY A 499 -4.65 -25.47 12.69
CA GLY A 499 -4.91 -24.12 13.15
C GLY A 499 -3.82 -23.14 12.74
N HIS A 500 -3.14 -22.59 13.76
CA HIS A 500 -2.06 -21.60 13.67
C HIS A 500 -0.88 -21.93 14.59
N GLU A 501 -0.64 -23.22 14.85
CA GLU A 501 0.25 -23.71 15.91
C GLU A 501 1.75 -23.61 15.59
N TRP A 502 2.15 -23.03 14.45
CA TRP A 502 3.56 -22.98 14.03
C TRP A 502 4.46 -22.28 15.05
N ALA A 503 4.00 -21.22 15.71
CA ALA A 503 4.79 -20.51 16.72
C ALA A 503 5.11 -21.41 17.94
N GLN A 504 4.29 -22.43 18.21
CA GLN A 504 4.51 -23.39 19.28
C GLN A 504 5.45 -24.53 18.85
N ILE A 505 5.43 -24.89 17.56
CA ILE A 505 6.20 -26.01 17.01
C ILE A 505 7.63 -25.61 16.66
N LEU A 506 7.80 -24.43 16.04
CA LEU A 506 9.08 -24.00 15.48
C LEU A 506 10.20 -23.87 16.52
N PRO A 507 10.00 -23.30 17.73
CA PRO A 507 11.07 -23.16 18.72
C PRO A 507 11.67 -24.51 19.14
N ALA A 508 10.83 -25.53 19.34
CA ALA A 508 11.28 -26.87 19.70
C ALA A 508 11.96 -27.60 18.53
N MET A 509 11.65 -27.23 17.29
CA MET A 509 12.26 -27.81 16.10
C MET A 509 13.62 -27.17 15.77
N LEU A 510 13.79 -25.88 16.05
CA LEU A 510 14.95 -25.11 15.64
C LEU A 510 16.11 -25.16 16.66
N ASP A 511 16.02 -26.06 17.67
CA ASP A 511 16.97 -26.23 18.79
C ASP A 511 17.39 -24.89 19.41
N VAL A 512 16.42 -24.19 19.99
CA VAL A 512 16.59 -22.89 20.69
C VAL A 512 17.17 -23.06 22.11
N SER A 513 17.72 -24.23 22.46
CA SER A 513 18.28 -24.52 23.79
C SER A 513 19.62 -23.87 24.04
#